data_AF-J1H9W4-F1
#
_entry.id   AF-J1H9W4-F1
#
_cell.length_a   1.000
_cell.length_b   1.000
_cell.length_c   1.000
_cell.angle_alpha   90.00
_cell.angle_beta   90.00
_cell.angle_gamma   90.00
#
_symmetry.space_group_name_H-M   'P 1'
#
loop_
_entity.id
_entity.type
_entity.pdbx_description
1 polymer ?
#
loop_
_entity_poly.entity_id
_entity_poly.type
_entity_poly.pdbx_seq_one_letter_code
_entity_poly.pdbx_strand_id
1 'polypeptide(L)' 'MVFWQLAYSRKWVTIDQLRLAVKTESNPYGQITADEFKTITSEDYNA' A
#
# COMPACT_ATOMS: atom_id res chain seq x y z
N MET A 1 -7.05 -6.80 1.97
CA MET A 1 -6.56 -7.49 3.20
C MET A 1 -6.29 -6.47 4.32
N VAL A 2 -6.82 -6.69 5.52
CA VAL A 2 -6.91 -5.69 6.62
C VAL A 2 -5.56 -5.27 7.25
N PHE A 3 -4.48 -6.01 7.00
CA PHE A 3 -3.18 -5.78 7.65
C PHE A 3 -2.60 -4.40 7.30
N TRP A 4 -2.57 -4.04 6.03
CA TRP A 4 -2.00 -2.77 5.58
C TRP A 4 -2.86 -1.57 5.97
N GLN A 5 -4.18 -1.73 5.99
CA GLN A 5 -5.11 -0.73 6.51
C GLN A 5 -4.86 -0.46 7.99
N LEU A 6 -4.70 -1.52 8.80
CA LEU A 6 -4.40 -1.41 10.21
C LEU A 6 -3.01 -0.83 10.46
N ALA A 7 -2.00 -1.27 9.70
CA ALA A 7 -0.64 -0.78 9.79
C ALA A 7 -0.56 0.71 9.45
N TYR A 8 -1.25 1.16 8.41
CA TYR A 8 -1.31 2.58 8.05
C TYR A 8 -2.09 3.39 9.08
N SER A 9 -3.25 2.90 9.53
CA SER A 9 -4.05 3.54 10.59
C SER A 9 -3.29 3.68 11.91
N ARG A 10 -2.46 2.69 12.25
CA ARG A 10 -1.55 2.68 13.42
C ARG A 10 -0.24 3.42 13.18
N LYS A 11 -0.01 3.97 11.98
CA LYS A 11 1.26 4.58 11.54
C LYS A 11 2.49 3.66 11.67
N TRP A 12 2.29 2.35 11.57
CA TRP A 12 3.37 1.36 11.55
C TRP A 12 4.16 1.39 10.25
N VAL A 13 3.54 1.86 9.17
CA VAL A 13 4.13 1.96 7.85
C VAL A 13 3.82 3.33 7.28
N THR A 14 4.82 3.92 6.62
CA THR A 14 4.66 5.14 5.84
C THR A 14 4.17 4.82 4.43
N ILE A 15 3.67 5.85 3.75
CA ILE A 15 3.23 5.77 2.35
C ILE A 15 4.31 5.14 1.46
N ASP A 16 5.58 5.51 1.63
CA ASP A 16 6.71 4.89 0.92
C ASP A 16 6.84 3.37 1.14
N GLN A 17 6.73 2.90 2.38
CA GLN A 17 6.77 1.46 2.66
C GLN A 17 5.54 0.74 2.13
N LEU A 18 4.39 1.41 2.18
CA LEU A 18 3.16 0.90 1.59
C LEU A 18 3.29 0.83 0.06
N ARG A 19 3.95 1.80 -0.60
CA ARG A 19 4.23 1.83 -2.05
C ARG A 19 5.10 0.65 -2.46
N LEU A 20 6.12 0.31 -1.66
CA LEU A 20 6.95 -0.88 -1.89
C LEU A 20 6.16 -2.19 -1.76
N ALA A 21 5.12 -2.20 -0.93
CA ALA A 21 4.21 -3.33 -0.81
C ALA A 21 3.13 -3.39 -1.90
N VAL A 22 3.03 -2.35 -2.75
CA VAL A 22 2.15 -2.37 -3.91
C VAL A 22 2.69 -3.32 -4.96
N LYS A 23 1.84 -4.26 -5.35
CA LYS A 23 2.05 -5.21 -6.41
C LYS A 23 1.92 -4.47 -7.73
N THR A 24 3.05 -4.38 -8.42
CA THR A 24 3.16 -3.76 -9.75
C THR A 24 3.86 -4.74 -10.68
N GLU A 25 3.87 -4.47 -11.98
CA GLU A 25 4.62 -5.28 -12.95
C GLU A 25 6.12 -5.36 -12.62
N SER A 26 6.67 -4.29 -12.02
CA SER A 26 8.05 -4.27 -11.54
C SER A 26 8.24 -4.92 -10.17
N ASN A 27 7.16 -5.13 -9.39
CA ASN A 27 7.23 -5.65 -8.03
C ASN A 27 6.24 -6.81 -7.81
N PRO A 28 6.58 -8.04 -8.28
CA PRO A 28 5.68 -9.20 -8.18
C PRO A 28 5.46 -9.68 -6.74
N TYR A 29 6.31 -9.25 -5.80
CA TYR A 29 6.24 -9.55 -4.37
C TYR A 29 5.32 -8.61 -3.58
N GLY A 30 4.67 -7.64 -4.24
CA GLY A 30 3.71 -6.78 -3.57
C GLY A 30 2.52 -7.57 -3.03
N GLN A 31 2.08 -7.20 -1.83
CA GLN A 31 0.99 -7.85 -1.10
C GLN A 31 -0.35 -7.14 -1.27
N ILE A 32 -0.35 -5.90 -1.79
CA ILE A 32 -1.57 -5.10 -2.03
C ILE A 32 -1.55 -4.54 -3.45
N THR A 33 -2.71 -4.32 -4.05
CA THR A 33 -2.79 -3.64 -5.36
C THR A 33 -2.76 -2.12 -5.23
N ALA A 34 -2.52 -1.39 -6.33
CA ALA A 34 -2.57 0.08 -6.32
C ALA A 34 -3.96 0.61 -5.89
N ASP A 35 -5.02 -0.15 -6.18
CA ASP A 35 -6.39 0.14 -5.78
C ASP A 35 -6.59 -0.04 -4.26
N GLU A 36 -6.03 -1.11 -3.69
CA GLU A 36 -6.00 -1.31 -2.23
C GLU A 36 -5.16 -0.24 -1.54
N PHE A 37 -4.01 0.13 -2.11
CA PHE A 37 -3.19 1.24 -1.59
C PHE A 37 -4.02 2.51 -1.49
N LYS A 38 -4.69 2.89 -2.57
CA LYS A 38 -5.55 4.09 -2.62
C LYS A 38 -6.69 4.01 -1.60
N THR A 39 -7.27 2.83 -1.41
CA THR A 39 -8.31 2.59 -0.39
C THR A 39 -7.76 2.75 1.03
N ILE A 40 -6.51 2.37 1.27
CA ILE A 40 -5.86 2.40 2.59
C ILE A 40 -5.36 3.80 2.95
N THR A 41 -4.69 4.49 2.01
CA THR A 41 -4.09 5.80 2.23
C THR A 41 -5.05 6.95 1.98
N SER A 42 -6.14 6.70 1.24
CA SER A 42 -6.93 7.75 0.59
C SER A 42 -6.09 8.71 -0.27
N GLU A 43 -4.86 8.32 -0.63
CA GLU A 43 -4.00 9.03 -1.57
C GLU A 43 -3.91 8.26 -2.88
N ASP A 44 -3.96 8.98 -3.99
CA ASP A 44 -3.66 8.41 -5.28
C ASP A 44 -2.21 7.92 -5.29
N TYR A 45 -2.01 6.63 -5.57
CA TYR A 45 -0.70 6.07 -5.88
C TYR A 45 -0.22 6.71 -7.19
N ASN A 46 0.42 7.87 -7.11
CA ASN A 46 1.02 8.50 -8.28
C ASN A 46 2.44 7.94 -8.43
N ALA A 47 2.53 6.82 -9.15
CA ALA A 47 3.73 6.03 -9.43
C ALA A 47 4.88 6.89 -9.97
#